data_AF-A0A271J323-F1
#
_entry.id   AF-A0A271J323-F1
#
_cell.length_a   1.000
_cell.length_b   1.000
_cell.length_c   1.000
_cell.angle_alpha   90.00
_cell.angle_beta   90.00
_cell.angle_gamma   90.00
#
_symmetry.space_group_name_H-M   'P 1'
#
loop_
_entity.id
_entity.type
_entity.pdbx_description
1 polymer ?
#
loop_
_entity_poly.entity_id
_entity_poly.type
_entity_poly.pdbx_seq_one_letter_code
_entity_poly.pdbx_strand_id
1 'polypeptide(L)'
;MARPARLSVGWSVALGAVGTLAVLAVLPPVLGGEPGALVRGAFSTVCHQLPHRSPHLAGEAIALCHRCSGILLGLLAGLALAPLVGPRLLRRIQRSGQIGWLILAGVPTAVDWALGALGLWANTPASRTLTGVLFGVVAGGILAANLLTPRVPRSLSPSLTT
;
A
#
# COMPACT_ATOMS: atom_id res chain seq x y z
N MET A 1 24.99 -6.47 -19.62
CA MET A 1 23.88 -7.36 -19.22
C MET A 1 23.61 -7.18 -17.73
N ALA A 2 22.49 -6.55 -17.36
CA ALA A 2 22.10 -6.41 -15.95
C ALA A 2 21.66 -7.78 -15.44
N ARG A 3 22.32 -8.31 -14.41
CA ARG A 3 21.81 -9.50 -13.69
C ARG A 3 20.39 -9.19 -13.23
N PRO A 4 19.38 -10.03 -13.50
CA PRO A 4 18.06 -9.83 -12.94
C PRO A 4 18.22 -9.74 -11.43
N ALA A 5 17.61 -8.71 -10.82
CA ALA A 5 17.56 -8.62 -9.37
C ALA A 5 16.99 -9.94 -8.87
N ARG A 6 17.78 -10.73 -8.12
CA ARG A 6 17.26 -11.95 -7.50
C ARG A 6 16.13 -11.50 -6.58
N LEU A 7 14.90 -11.81 -6.95
CA LEU A 7 13.72 -11.50 -6.15
C LEU A 7 13.92 -12.14 -4.77
N SER A 8 13.81 -11.36 -3.72
CA SER A 8 14.00 -11.86 -2.37
C SER A 8 12.74 -12.61 -1.92
N VAL A 9 12.93 -13.64 -1.09
CA VAL A 9 11.80 -14.37 -0.47
C VAL A 9 10.87 -13.40 0.26
N GLY A 10 11.43 -12.42 0.97
CA GLY A 10 10.66 -11.40 1.68
C GLY A 10 9.77 -10.55 0.75
N TRP A 11 10.28 -10.13 -0.41
CA TRP A 11 9.48 -9.40 -1.39
C TRP A 11 8.34 -10.28 -1.94
N SER A 12 8.62 -11.54 -2.29
CA SER A 12 7.59 -12.46 -2.79
C SER A 12 6.49 -12.72 -1.76
N VAL A 13 6.86 -12.91 -0.48
CA VAL A 13 5.90 -13.06 0.62
C VAL A 13 5.05 -11.80 0.79
N ALA A 14 5.67 -10.61 0.77
CA ALA A 14 4.94 -9.35 0.87
C ALA A 14 3.97 -9.15 -0.30
N LEU A 15 4.40 -9.42 -1.53
CA LEU A 15 3.56 -9.31 -2.72
C LEU A 15 2.38 -10.29 -2.66
N GLY A 16 2.64 -11.56 -2.28
CA GLY A 16 1.61 -12.57 -2.11
C GLY A 16 0.60 -12.19 -1.04
N ALA A 17 1.06 -11.80 0.15
CA ALA A 17 0.18 -11.40 1.25
C ALA A 17 -0.70 -10.19 0.89
N VAL A 18 -0.11 -9.14 0.31
CA VAL A 18 -0.88 -7.95 -0.11
C VAL A 18 -1.84 -8.28 -1.26
N GLY A 19 -1.43 -9.11 -2.21
CA GLY A 19 -2.29 -9.60 -3.29
C GLY A 19 -3.48 -10.41 -2.76
N THR A 20 -3.25 -11.32 -1.80
CA THR A 20 -4.31 -12.07 -1.13
C THR A 20 -5.28 -11.14 -0.40
N LEU A 21 -4.78 -10.13 0.33
CA LEU A 21 -5.64 -9.14 0.97
C LEU A 21 -6.49 -8.35 -0.04
N ALA A 22 -5.91 -7.97 -1.19
CA ALA A 22 -6.65 -7.27 -2.25
C ALA A 22 -7.79 -8.12 -2.83
N VAL A 23 -7.54 -9.41 -3.05
CA VAL A 23 -8.56 -10.37 -3.51
C VAL A 23 -9.64 -10.58 -2.45
N LEU A 24 -9.25 -10.83 -1.20
CA LEU A 24 -10.19 -10.99 -0.08
C LEU A 24 -11.06 -9.76 0.11
N ALA A 25 -10.53 -8.55 -0.06
CA ALA A 25 -11.32 -7.33 0.08
C ALA A 25 -12.47 -7.23 -0.93
N VAL A 26 -12.30 -7.79 -2.14
CA VAL A 26 -13.29 -7.73 -3.24
C VAL A 26 -14.29 -8.88 -3.21
N LEU A 27 -13.94 -10.01 -2.60
CA LEU A 27 -14.71 -11.25 -2.62
C LEU A 27 -16.08 -11.25 -1.90
N PRO A 28 -16.40 -10.43 -0.88
CA PRO A 28 -17.63 -10.64 -0.12
C PRO A 28 -18.95 -10.62 -0.93
N PRO A 29 -19.14 -9.75 -1.94
CA PRO A 29 -20.30 -9.82 -2.83
C PRO A 29 -20.43 -11.13 -3.61
N VAL A 30 -19.32 -11.82 -3.88
CA VAL A 30 -19.31 -13.11 -4.61
C VAL A 30 -19.55 -14.28 -3.66
N LEU A 31 -18.99 -14.22 -2.44
CA LEU A 31 -19.11 -15.29 -1.46
C LEU A 31 -20.53 -15.40 -0.88
N GLY A 32 -21.20 -14.27 -0.65
CA GLY A 32 -22.50 -14.24 0.01
C GLY A 32 -22.47 -14.83 1.44
N GLY A 33 -23.63 -14.82 2.11
CA GLY A 33 -23.86 -15.53 3.38
C GLY A 33 -22.80 -15.32 4.48
N GLU A 34 -22.58 -16.38 5.27
CA GLU A 34 -21.60 -16.40 6.36
C GLU A 34 -20.15 -16.13 5.91
N PRO A 35 -19.63 -16.73 4.80
CA PRO A 35 -18.25 -16.48 4.39
C PRO A 35 -18.00 -15.01 4.01
N GLY A 36 -18.94 -14.38 3.30
CA GLY A 36 -18.86 -12.95 2.99
C GLY A 36 -18.93 -12.07 4.25
N ALA A 37 -19.76 -12.44 5.23
CA ALA A 37 -19.85 -11.76 6.51
C ALA A 37 -18.54 -11.86 7.32
N LEU A 38 -17.91 -13.04 7.34
CA LEU A 38 -16.63 -13.26 8.02
C LEU A 38 -15.52 -12.39 7.45
N VAL A 39 -15.41 -12.33 6.11
CA VAL A 39 -14.41 -11.48 5.45
C VAL A 39 -14.66 -10.00 5.75
N ARG A 40 -15.91 -9.54 5.67
CA ARG A 40 -16.29 -8.16 6.07
C ARG A 40 -15.96 -7.88 7.53
N GLY A 41 -16.22 -8.84 8.42
CA GLY A 41 -15.87 -8.77 9.84
C GLY A 41 -14.36 -8.62 10.07
N ALA A 42 -13.53 -9.33 9.32
CA ALA A 42 -12.07 -9.19 9.42
C ALA A 42 -11.60 -7.77 9.02
N PHE A 43 -12.11 -7.25 7.90
CA PHE A 43 -11.75 -5.90 7.42
C PHE A 43 -12.39 -4.75 8.23
N SER A 44 -13.39 -5.01 9.08
CA SER A 44 -14.06 -3.96 9.85
C SER A 44 -13.16 -3.33 10.92
N THR A 45 -12.13 -4.06 11.35
CA THR A 45 -11.09 -3.59 12.27
C THR A 45 -10.23 -2.46 11.71
N VAL A 46 -10.15 -2.33 10.38
CA VAL A 46 -9.32 -1.32 9.69
C VAL A 46 -10.12 -0.39 8.78
N CYS A 47 -11.38 -0.73 8.46
CA CYS A 47 -12.23 0.05 7.59
C CYS A 47 -13.68 0.07 8.08
N HIS A 48 -14.30 1.25 8.09
CA HIS A 48 -15.70 1.41 8.52
C HIS A 48 -16.72 0.88 7.50
N GLN A 49 -16.30 0.54 6.27
CA GLN A 49 -17.12 -0.11 5.23
C GLN A 49 -18.46 0.58 4.91
N LEU A 50 -18.55 1.91 5.08
CA LEU A 50 -19.75 2.68 4.76
C LEU A 50 -20.16 2.46 3.30
N PRO A 51 -21.36 1.92 2.99
CA PRO A 51 -21.73 1.53 1.62
C PRO A 51 -21.58 2.67 0.61
N HIS A 52 -22.09 3.87 0.93
CA HIS A 52 -21.97 5.07 0.09
C HIS A 52 -20.52 5.59 -0.11
N ARG A 53 -19.52 4.99 0.55
CA ARG A 53 -18.10 5.32 0.40
C ARG A 53 -17.26 4.15 -0.11
N SER A 54 -17.89 3.05 -0.52
CA SER A 54 -17.21 1.84 -0.99
C SER A 54 -17.44 1.59 -2.47
N PRO A 55 -16.47 1.02 -3.19
CA PRO A 55 -16.71 0.44 -4.50
C PRO A 55 -17.78 -0.67 -4.38
N HIS A 56 -18.59 -0.80 -5.43
CA HIS A 56 -19.60 -1.85 -5.50
C HIS A 56 -19.24 -2.86 -6.57
N LEU A 57 -19.50 -4.13 -6.29
CA LEU A 57 -19.43 -5.24 -7.23
C LEU A 57 -20.79 -5.93 -7.22
N ALA A 58 -21.40 -6.13 -8.39
CA ALA A 58 -22.73 -6.71 -8.53
C ALA A 58 -23.82 -6.03 -7.66
N GLY A 59 -23.71 -4.72 -7.44
CA GLY A 59 -24.67 -3.95 -6.63
C GLY A 59 -24.41 -3.97 -5.11
N GLU A 60 -23.42 -4.72 -4.63
CA GLU A 60 -23.04 -4.75 -3.21
C GLU A 60 -21.67 -4.11 -2.97
N ALA A 61 -21.52 -3.45 -1.81
CA ALA A 61 -20.24 -2.89 -1.40
C ALA A 61 -19.21 -3.98 -1.08
N ILE A 62 -17.97 -3.79 -1.54
CA ILE A 62 -16.82 -4.62 -1.14
C ILE A 62 -16.37 -4.32 0.30
N ALA A 63 -15.44 -5.10 0.85
CA ALA A 63 -14.99 -5.00 2.25
C ALA A 63 -14.18 -3.74 2.60
N LEU A 64 -13.99 -2.81 1.66
CA LEU A 64 -13.16 -1.62 1.84
C LEU A 64 -13.82 -0.39 1.20
N CYS A 65 -13.63 0.77 1.83
CA CYS A 65 -13.99 2.05 1.24
C CYS A 65 -13.02 2.46 0.12
N HIS A 66 -13.42 3.39 -0.76
CA HIS A 66 -12.61 3.88 -1.88
C HIS A 66 -11.17 4.26 -1.49
N ARG A 67 -10.98 4.86 -0.31
CA ARG A 67 -9.67 5.23 0.19
C ARG A 67 -8.82 4.02 0.55
N CYS A 68 -9.35 3.10 1.36
CA CYS A 68 -8.64 1.90 1.77
C CYS A 68 -8.35 1.00 0.56
N SER A 69 -9.28 0.89 -0.39
CA SER A 69 -9.05 0.25 -1.68
C SER A 69 -7.90 0.91 -2.44
N GLY A 70 -7.88 2.25 -2.52
CA GLY A 70 -6.79 3.01 -3.13
C GLY A 70 -5.44 2.73 -2.47
N ILE A 71 -5.37 2.75 -1.14
CA ILE A 71 -4.14 2.46 -0.39
C ILE A 71 -3.65 1.04 -0.68
N LEU A 72 -4.54 0.04 -0.62
CA LEU A 72 -4.18 -1.36 -0.85
C LEU A 72 -3.72 -1.61 -2.30
N LEU A 73 -4.42 -1.04 -3.28
CA LEU A 73 -4.05 -1.11 -4.69
C LEU A 73 -2.73 -0.39 -4.96
N GLY A 74 -2.53 0.79 -4.37
CA GLY A 74 -1.27 1.52 -4.46
C GLY A 74 -0.11 0.74 -3.85
N LEU A 75 -0.31 0.15 -2.67
CA LEU A 75 0.68 -0.70 -1.98
C LEU A 75 1.08 -1.88 -2.86
N LEU A 76 0.09 -2.57 -3.43
CA LEU A 76 0.30 -3.68 -4.36
C LEU A 76 1.07 -3.24 -5.61
N ALA A 77 0.68 -2.11 -6.22
CA ALA A 77 1.35 -1.55 -7.39
C ALA A 77 2.80 -1.16 -7.08
N GLY A 78 3.05 -0.49 -5.95
CA GLY A 78 4.40 -0.12 -5.50
C GLY A 78 5.29 -1.35 -5.30
N LEU A 79 4.76 -2.43 -4.72
CA LEU A 79 5.46 -3.72 -4.59
C LEU A 79 5.74 -4.38 -5.93
N ALA A 80 4.72 -4.49 -6.79
CA ALA A 80 4.78 -5.21 -8.06
C ALA A 80 5.68 -4.51 -9.10
N LEU A 81 5.67 -3.18 -9.14
CA LEU A 81 6.42 -2.38 -10.11
C LEU A 81 7.87 -2.07 -9.66
N ALA A 82 8.20 -2.27 -8.38
CA ALA A 82 9.54 -1.97 -7.85
C ALA A 82 10.71 -2.67 -8.58
N PRO A 83 10.59 -3.93 -9.05
CA PRO A 83 11.67 -4.54 -9.85
C PRO A 83 11.97 -3.79 -11.16
N LEU A 84 10.99 -3.06 -11.71
CA LEU A 84 11.11 -2.34 -12.99
C LEU A 84 11.90 -1.02 -12.87
N VAL A 85 11.93 -0.40 -11.68
CA VAL A 85 12.61 0.89 -11.49
C VAL A 85 14.15 0.78 -11.35
N GLY A 86 14.65 -0.46 -11.25
CA GLY A 86 16.08 -0.76 -11.24
C GLY A 86 16.79 -0.55 -9.88
N PRO A 87 17.93 -1.23 -9.68
CA PRO A 87 18.58 -1.32 -8.37
C PRO A 87 19.18 0.00 -7.87
N ARG A 88 19.45 0.96 -8.76
CA ARG A 88 19.95 2.29 -8.38
C ARG A 88 18.88 3.11 -7.66
N LEU A 89 17.66 3.14 -8.19
CA LEU A 89 16.57 3.88 -7.56
C LEU A 89 16.12 3.22 -6.25
N LEU A 90 16.01 1.89 -6.23
CA LEU A 90 15.68 1.15 -5.00
C LEU A 90 16.68 1.45 -3.86
N ARG A 91 17.99 1.48 -4.16
CA ARG A 91 19.00 1.91 -3.17
C ARG A 91 18.82 3.36 -2.71
N ARG A 92 18.45 4.27 -3.61
CA ARG A 92 18.19 5.67 -3.26
C ARG A 92 16.98 5.80 -2.33
N ILE A 93 15.89 5.10 -2.63
CA ILE A 93 14.69 5.03 -1.77
C ILE A 93 15.04 4.42 -0.41
N GLN A 94 15.79 3.31 -0.39
CA GLN A 94 16.20 2.65 0.85
C GLN A 94 17.01 3.58 1.77
N ARG A 95 17.88 4.43 1.20
CA ARG A 95 18.75 5.36 1.94
C ARG A 95 18.11 6.71 2.23
N SER A 96 16.92 6.99 1.70
CA SER A 96 16.21 8.25 1.88
C SER A 96 15.56 8.35 3.27
N GLY A 97 15.08 9.54 3.64
CA GLY A 97 14.22 9.73 4.81
C GLY A 97 12.83 9.12 4.62
N GLN A 98 12.72 7.79 4.74
CA GLN A 98 11.50 7.02 4.43
C GLN A 98 10.27 7.51 5.20
N ILE A 99 10.43 7.80 6.49
CA ILE A 99 9.35 8.34 7.33
C ILE A 99 8.86 9.69 6.78
N GLY A 100 9.77 10.56 6.33
CA GLY A 100 9.42 11.83 5.72
C GLY A 100 8.59 11.66 4.45
N TRP A 101 8.95 10.70 3.59
CA TRP A 101 8.18 10.39 2.38
C TRP A 101 6.80 9.80 2.70
N LEU A 102 6.68 8.94 3.72
CA LEU A 102 5.40 8.41 4.17
C LEU A 102 4.49 9.52 4.71
N ILE A 103 5.03 10.42 5.54
CA ILE A 103 4.28 11.57 6.06
C ILE A 103 3.81 12.44 4.89
N LEU A 104 4.73 12.83 3.99
CA LEU A 104 4.41 13.69 2.85
C LEU A 104 3.35 13.06 1.93
N ALA A 105 3.45 11.76 1.64
CA ALA A 105 2.47 11.04 0.83
C ALA A 105 1.13 10.83 1.59
N GLY A 106 1.16 10.86 2.92
CA GLY A 106 -0.01 10.79 3.78
C GLY A 106 -0.78 12.12 3.85
N VAL A 107 -0.13 13.25 3.59
CA VAL A 107 -0.78 14.57 3.67
C VAL A 107 -2.02 14.66 2.76
N PRO A 108 -1.97 14.29 1.45
CA PRO A 108 -3.14 14.42 0.59
C PRO A 108 -4.35 13.61 1.06
N THR A 109 -4.14 12.39 1.57
CA THR A 109 -5.24 11.55 2.08
C THR A 109 -5.79 12.06 3.41
N ALA A 110 -4.93 12.60 4.27
CA ALA A 110 -5.33 13.24 5.52
C ALA A 110 -6.13 14.54 5.27
N VAL A 111 -5.69 15.36 4.32
CA VAL A 111 -6.38 16.59 3.92
C VAL A 111 -7.73 16.27 3.26
N ASP A 112 -7.77 15.34 2.31
CA ASP A 112 -9.03 14.88 1.67
C ASP A 112 -10.05 14.40 2.72
N TRP A 113 -9.58 13.70 3.75
CA TRP A 113 -10.41 13.30 4.88
C TRP A 113 -10.89 14.48 5.73
N ALA A 114 -9.96 15.31 6.19
CA ALA A 114 -10.24 16.38 7.14
C ALA A 114 -11.20 17.41 6.53
N LEU A 115 -10.97 17.83 5.29
CA LEU A 115 -11.86 18.77 4.62
C LEU A 115 -13.28 18.19 4.43
N GLY A 116 -13.38 16.88 4.17
CA GLY A 116 -14.67 16.20 4.10
C GLY A 116 -15.35 16.02 5.46
N ALA A 117 -14.59 15.78 6.52
CA ALA A 117 -15.11 15.67 7.88
C ALA A 117 -15.59 17.03 8.42
N LEU A 118 -14.91 18.11 8.05
CA LEU A 118 -15.27 19.49 8.42
C LEU A 118 -16.39 20.08 7.56
N GLY A 119 -16.89 19.35 6.56
CA GLY A 119 -17.93 19.84 5.64
C GLY A 119 -17.44 20.93 4.68
N LEU A 120 -16.14 21.17 4.59
CA LEU A 120 -15.53 22.19 3.73
C LEU A 120 -15.37 21.70 2.27
N TRP A 121 -15.43 20.38 2.05
CA TRP A 121 -15.24 19.77 0.74
C TRP A 121 -16.01 18.46 0.63
N ALA A 122 -16.77 18.29 -0.45
CA ALA A 122 -17.40 17.01 -0.76
C ALA A 122 -16.38 16.06 -1.43
N ASN A 123 -15.64 15.28 -0.64
CA ASN A 123 -14.70 14.30 -1.22
C ASN A 123 -15.43 13.24 -2.05
N THR A 124 -14.99 13.08 -3.29
CA THR A 124 -15.54 12.18 -4.30
C THR A 124 -14.87 10.80 -4.25
N PRO A 125 -15.50 9.74 -4.80
CA PRO A 125 -14.85 8.44 -4.99
C PRO A 125 -13.46 8.54 -5.64
N ALA A 126 -13.31 9.42 -6.64
CA ALA A 126 -12.04 9.65 -7.33
C ALA A 126 -11.00 10.25 -6.39
N SER A 127 -11.31 11.35 -5.68
CA SER A 127 -10.36 11.99 -4.75
C SER A 127 -9.90 11.04 -3.64
N ARG A 128 -10.83 10.29 -3.04
CA ARG A 128 -10.54 9.28 -2.01
C ARG A 128 -9.62 8.18 -2.53
N THR A 129 -9.89 7.69 -3.74
CA THR A 129 -9.10 6.63 -4.37
C THR A 129 -7.70 7.13 -4.74
N LEU A 130 -7.59 8.27 -5.43
CA LEU A 130 -6.32 8.81 -5.92
C LEU A 130 -5.37 9.18 -4.79
N THR A 131 -5.87 9.84 -3.73
CA THR A 131 -5.05 10.17 -2.56
C THR A 131 -4.62 8.91 -1.80
N GLY A 132 -5.49 7.89 -1.73
CA GLY A 132 -5.15 6.57 -1.21
C GLY A 132 -4.06 5.87 -2.03
N VAL A 133 -4.20 5.82 -3.36
CA VAL A 133 -3.23 5.22 -4.29
C VAL A 133 -1.87 5.89 -4.15
N LEU A 134 -1.83 7.22 -4.09
CA LEU A 134 -0.59 7.97 -3.91
C LEU A 134 0.18 7.51 -2.66
N PHE A 135 -0.51 7.46 -1.52
CA PHE A 135 0.09 6.97 -0.27
C PHE A 135 0.53 5.50 -0.39
N GLY A 136 -0.33 4.66 -0.94
CA GLY A 136 -0.06 3.24 -1.15
C GLY A 136 1.18 2.99 -2.01
N VAL A 137 1.31 3.66 -3.16
CA VAL A 137 2.46 3.50 -4.07
C VAL A 137 3.77 3.85 -3.37
N VAL A 138 3.79 4.94 -2.60
CA VAL A 138 4.98 5.35 -1.83
C VAL A 138 5.31 4.31 -0.76
N ALA A 139 4.31 3.86 0.01
CA ALA A 139 4.50 2.82 1.02
C ALA A 139 5.00 1.50 0.43
N GLY A 140 4.43 1.07 -0.70
CA GLY A 140 4.77 -0.16 -1.39
C GLY A 140 6.17 -0.11 -2.00
N GLY A 141 6.53 1.02 -2.60
CA GLY A 141 7.87 1.27 -3.13
C GLY A 141 8.95 1.28 -2.03
N ILE A 142 8.66 1.87 -0.86
CA ILE A 142 9.56 1.85 0.30
C ILE A 142 9.72 0.43 0.86
N LEU A 143 8.61 -0.31 0.99
CA LEU A 143 8.64 -1.70 1.45
C LEU A 143 9.47 -2.56 0.48
N ALA A 144 9.21 -2.46 -0.83
CA ALA A 144 9.96 -3.17 -1.84
C ALA A 144 11.44 -2.81 -1.83
N ALA A 145 11.79 -1.52 -1.71
CA ALA A 145 13.17 -1.07 -1.65
C ALA A 145 13.94 -1.70 -0.48
N ASN A 146 13.31 -1.85 0.68
CA ASN A 146 13.88 -2.51 1.84
C ASN A 146 14.01 -4.02 1.68
N LEU A 147 13.06 -4.67 1.00
CA LEU A 147 13.04 -6.12 0.82
C LEU A 147 13.96 -6.58 -0.32
N LEU A 148 14.12 -5.79 -1.37
CA LEU A 148 14.92 -6.12 -2.56
C LEU A 148 16.38 -5.65 -2.46
N THR A 149 16.71 -4.80 -1.48
CA THR A 149 18.06 -4.24 -1.33
C THR A 149 18.71 -4.67 -0.02
N PRO A 150 19.75 -5.52 -0.05
CA PRO A 150 20.49 -5.91 1.15
C PRO A 150 21.03 -4.70 1.90
N ARG A 151 20.87 -4.67 3.24
CA ARG A 151 21.54 -3.68 4.08
C ARG A 151 23.02 -4.06 4.16
N VAL A 152 23.91 -3.15 3.78
CA VAL A 152 25.33 -3.28 4.10
C VAL A 152 25.48 -2.95 5.59
N PRO A 153 25.95 -3.87 6.45
CA PRO A 153 26.17 -3.59 7.86
C PRO A 153 27.12 -2.41 8.04
N ARG A 154 26.81 -1.49 8.97
CA ARG A 154 27.64 -0.31 9.27
C ARG A 154 28.98 -0.63 9.94
N SER A 155 29.25 -1.90 10.28
CA SER A 155 30.36 -2.30 11.16
C SER A 155 31.68 -2.66 10.47
N LEU A 156 31.95 -2.16 9.26
CA LEU A 156 33.27 -2.28 8.62
C LEU A 156 33.84 -0.89 8.34
N SER A 157 33.92 -0.04 9.35
CA SER A 157 34.99 0.96 9.41
C SER A 157 36.24 0.21 9.90
N PRO A 158 37.29 0.05 9.08
CA PRO A 158 38.58 -0.33 9.61
C PRO A 158 38.95 0.78 10.61
N SER A 159 38.98 0.44 11.89
CA SER A 159 39.66 1.25 12.88
C SER A 159 41.11 1.34 12.43
N LEU A 160 41.46 2.45 11.77
CA LEU A 160 42.84 2.86 11.54
C LEU A 160 43.43 3.18 12.92
N THR A 161 43.93 2.16 13.60
CA THR A 161 44.91 2.33 14.67
C THR A 161 46.27 2.48 14.02
N THR A 162 46.65 3.75 13.81
CA THR A 162 48.05 4.20 13.81
C THR A 162 48.63 4.10 15.21
#